data_AF-A0A097KMW8-F1
#
_entry.id   AF-A0A097KMW8-F1
#
_cell.length_a   1.000
_cell.length_b   1.000
_cell.length_c   1.000
_cell.angle_alpha   90.00
_cell.angle_beta   90.00
_cell.angle_gamma   90.00
#
_symmetry.space_group_name_H-M   'P 1'
#
loop_
_entity.id
_entity.type
_entity.pdbx_description
1 polymer ?
#
loop_
_entity_poly.entity_id
_entity_poly.type
_entity_poly.pdbx_seq_one_letter_code
_entity_poly.pdbx_strand_id
1 'polypeptide(L)'
;MRSRFLIVYQAWAIPWEVLYIFYNKMKTEKFRFSKRQLLASGALLTVSSLTSNTISDRQKAIILGNVLGDGHLQLSPNGKKARLRFTHSMAQEEYVKWQYKQLESLCTTVKEPYESIGKKGYHECIAYTSYKQELTPYHQLVYKETGFSKPKFRKTITSDLTSQLKDPDSLMVWFLDDGTLRPDGNACRIATQCFNLEENILLQDCLMTNFNIKSGIERWPKDQYGLCIYSRGGHSRKFIKLFAATVIKEIPSMKYKVNNI
;
A
#
# COMPACT_ATOMS: atom_id res chain seq x y z
N MET A 1 42.99 -44.69 19.97
CA MET A 1 41.89 -45.41 19.29
C MET A 1 40.63 -45.32 20.15
N ARG A 2 39.60 -44.57 19.74
CA ARG A 2 38.23 -44.70 20.26
C ARG A 2 37.25 -43.88 19.42
N SER A 3 36.37 -44.64 18.75
CA SER A 3 34.99 -44.37 18.34
C SER A 3 34.63 -43.05 17.63
N ARG A 4 34.42 -43.17 16.31
CA ARG A 4 33.54 -42.28 15.53
C ARG A 4 32.09 -42.69 15.82
N PHE A 5 31.30 -41.84 16.47
CA PHE A 5 29.85 -41.89 16.37
C PHE A 5 29.41 -41.02 15.19
N LEU A 6 29.15 -41.66 14.04
CA LEU A 6 28.37 -41.07 12.97
C LEU A 6 26.90 -41.18 13.38
N ILE A 7 26.28 -40.08 13.79
CA ILE A 7 24.83 -40.03 13.92
C ILE A 7 24.27 -39.62 12.56
N VAL A 8 23.79 -40.61 11.81
CA VAL A 8 22.97 -40.40 10.62
C VAL A 8 21.56 -40.08 11.10
N TYR A 9 21.13 -38.83 11.04
CA TYR A 9 19.71 -38.50 11.22
C TYR A 9 18.98 -38.73 9.90
N GLN A 10 18.22 -39.83 9.84
CA GLN A 10 17.09 -39.97 8.91
C GLN A 10 16.04 -38.90 9.23
N ALA A 11 15.55 -38.23 8.19
CA ALA A 11 14.54 -37.18 8.29
C ALA A 11 13.20 -37.76 8.76
N TRP A 12 12.85 -37.49 10.02
CA TRP A 12 11.49 -37.58 10.54
C TRP A 12 10.96 -36.16 10.76
N ALA A 13 9.75 -35.88 10.29
CA ALA A 13 9.09 -34.60 10.49
C ALA A 13 8.92 -34.32 11.98
N ILE A 14 9.57 -33.27 12.48
CA ILE A 14 9.46 -32.84 13.88
C ILE A 14 8.07 -32.20 14.08
N PRO A 15 7.26 -32.66 15.04
CA PRO A 15 5.94 -32.07 15.33
C PRO A 15 6.00 -30.58 15.65
N TRP A 16 5.00 -29.81 15.20
CA TRP A 16 4.94 -28.36 15.34
C TRP A 16 5.02 -27.90 16.80
N GLU A 17 4.46 -28.66 17.73
CA GLU A 17 4.50 -28.36 19.16
C GLU A 17 5.94 -28.32 19.69
N VAL A 18 6.81 -29.20 19.18
CA VAL A 18 8.22 -29.27 19.58
C VAL A 18 9.00 -28.07 19.02
N LEU A 19 8.72 -27.67 17.77
CA LEU A 19 9.33 -26.47 17.16
C LEU A 19 8.89 -25.18 17.86
N TYR A 20 7.61 -25.10 18.27
CA TYR A 20 7.07 -23.94 18.97
C TYR A 20 7.66 -23.77 20.38
N ILE A 21 7.83 -24.86 21.13
CA ILE A 21 8.49 -24.85 22.44
C ILE A 21 9.96 -24.43 22.30
N PHE A 22 10.67 -24.97 21.29
CA PHE A 22 12.07 -24.63 21.05
C PHE A 22 12.27 -23.16 20.69
N TYR A 23 11.42 -22.61 19.81
CA TYR A 23 11.45 -21.19 19.41
C TYR A 23 11.23 -20.25 20.60
N ASN A 24 10.24 -20.54 21.45
CA ASN A 24 9.95 -19.70 22.62
C ASN A 24 11.06 -19.76 23.67
N LYS A 25 11.69 -20.92 23.85
CA LYS A 25 12.83 -21.09 24.77
C LYS A 25 14.09 -20.34 24.30
N MET A 26 14.33 -20.29 22.98
CA MET A 26 15.44 -19.50 22.41
C MET A 26 15.23 -17.98 22.52
N LYS A 27 14.00 -17.51 22.68
CA LYS A 27 13.68 -16.07 22.81
C LYS A 27 13.93 -15.56 24.22
N THR A 28 13.82 -16.43 25.23
CA THR A 28 13.98 -16.09 26.65
C THR A 28 15.42 -16.24 27.15
N GLU A 29 16.23 -17.11 26.55
CA GLU A 29 17.62 -17.33 26.91
C GLU A 29 18.54 -16.69 25.85
N LYS A 30 19.37 -15.70 26.22
CA LYS A 30 20.28 -14.93 25.34
C LYS A 30 21.37 -15.80 24.66
N PHE A 31 21.01 -16.79 23.85
CA PHE A 31 21.96 -17.62 23.11
C PHE A 31 22.35 -16.95 21.79
N ARG A 32 23.65 -16.66 21.62
CA ARG A 32 24.26 -16.26 20.35
C ARG A 32 24.74 -17.51 19.60
N PHE A 33 23.95 -18.03 18.69
CA PHE A 33 24.43 -19.02 17.71
C PHE A 33 25.02 -18.34 16.48
N SER A 34 26.10 -18.90 15.94
CA SER A 34 26.64 -18.45 14.66
C SER A 34 25.73 -18.89 13.50
N LYS A 35 25.70 -18.11 12.41
CA LYS A 35 24.87 -18.39 11.22
C LYS A 35 25.09 -19.80 10.65
N ARG A 36 26.29 -20.39 10.85
CA ARG A 36 26.63 -21.77 10.45
C ARG A 36 25.93 -22.84 11.31
N GLN A 37 25.73 -22.61 12.60
CA GLN A 37 25.10 -23.59 13.50
C GLN A 37 23.58 -23.68 13.28
N LEU A 38 22.95 -22.57 12.90
CA LEU A 38 21.51 -22.53 12.55
C LEU A 38 21.21 -23.18 11.18
N LEU A 39 22.16 -23.16 10.24
CA LEU A 39 21.99 -23.79 8.92
C LEU A 39 22.01 -25.32 8.98
N ALA A 40 22.63 -25.90 10.01
CA ALA A 40 22.76 -27.35 10.17
C ALA A 40 21.49 -28.03 10.74
N SER A 41 20.55 -27.28 11.33
CA SER A 41 19.43 -27.86 12.10
C SER A 41 18.13 -28.07 11.31
N GLY A 42 18.10 -27.84 9.99
CA GLY A 42 16.88 -27.98 9.17
C GLY A 42 15.76 -26.98 9.48
N ALA A 43 15.76 -26.36 10.66
CA ALA A 43 14.78 -25.41 11.14
C ALA A 43 14.76 -24.08 10.34
N LEU A 44 15.87 -23.71 9.70
CA LEU A 44 15.89 -22.53 8.82
C LEU A 44 15.22 -22.77 7.46
N LEU A 45 15.19 -24.00 6.94
CA LEU A 45 14.60 -24.27 5.63
C LEU A 45 13.07 -24.19 5.67
N THR A 46 12.45 -24.66 6.76
CA THR A 46 11.01 -24.54 7.02
C THR A 46 10.60 -23.12 7.44
N VAL A 47 11.48 -22.36 8.11
CA VAL A 47 11.20 -20.96 8.46
C VAL A 47 11.44 -20.02 7.26
N SER A 48 12.42 -20.29 6.39
CA SER A 48 12.64 -19.47 5.19
C SER A 48 11.53 -19.60 4.16
N SER A 49 10.84 -20.75 4.12
CA SER A 49 9.64 -20.93 3.28
C SER A 49 8.39 -20.27 3.86
N LEU A 50 8.39 -19.82 5.12
CA LEU A 50 7.30 -19.09 5.77
C LEU A 50 7.47 -17.55 5.74
N THR A 51 8.61 -17.06 5.28
CA THR A 51 8.84 -15.63 5.02
C THR A 51 8.98 -15.36 3.52
N SER A 52 7.95 -15.72 2.76
CA SER A 52 7.73 -15.04 1.48
C SER A 52 7.34 -13.60 1.81
N ASN A 53 8.32 -12.69 1.87
CA ASN A 53 8.15 -11.22 1.94
C ASN A 53 7.55 -10.66 0.63
N THR A 54 6.66 -11.40 0.00
CA THR A 54 6.02 -11.00 -1.25
C THR A 54 4.81 -10.15 -0.89
N ILE A 55 4.75 -8.95 -1.44
CA ILE A 55 3.59 -8.07 -1.33
C ILE A 55 2.39 -8.80 -1.93
N SER A 56 1.33 -9.00 -1.14
CA SER A 56 0.11 -9.64 -1.63
C SER A 56 -0.60 -8.77 -2.66
N ASP A 57 -1.48 -9.36 -3.48
CA ASP A 57 -2.24 -8.60 -4.49
C ASP A 57 -3.08 -7.48 -3.86
N ARG A 58 -3.69 -7.72 -2.70
CA ARG A 58 -4.44 -6.71 -1.94
C ARG A 58 -3.52 -5.58 -1.46
N GLN A 59 -2.33 -5.90 -0.93
CA GLN A 59 -1.36 -4.89 -0.52
C GLN A 59 -0.85 -4.08 -1.70
N LYS A 60 -0.60 -4.74 -2.84
CA LYS A 60 -0.26 -4.08 -4.10
C LYS A 60 -1.36 -3.10 -4.51
N ALA A 61 -2.63 -3.51 -4.49
CA ALA A 61 -3.76 -2.64 -4.80
C ALA A 61 -3.82 -1.41 -3.89
N ILE A 62 -3.66 -1.60 -2.57
CA ILE A 62 -3.64 -0.52 -1.58
C ILE A 62 -2.44 0.42 -1.79
N ILE A 63 -1.25 -0.11 -2.10
CA ILE A 63 -0.06 0.70 -2.43
C ILE A 63 -0.34 1.54 -3.68
N LEU A 64 -0.92 0.93 -4.72
CA LEU A 64 -1.24 1.63 -5.98
C LEU A 64 -2.31 2.72 -5.78
N GLY A 65 -3.33 2.48 -4.95
CA GLY A 65 -4.31 3.50 -4.60
C GLY A 65 -3.69 4.66 -3.82
N ASN A 66 -2.85 4.34 -2.83
CA ASN A 66 -2.14 5.34 -2.01
C ASN A 66 -1.28 6.26 -2.88
N VAL A 67 -0.50 5.68 -3.81
CA VAL A 67 0.39 6.49 -4.65
C VAL A 67 -0.36 7.29 -5.70
N LEU A 68 -1.62 7.02 -6.01
CA LEU A 68 -2.45 7.95 -6.77
C LEU A 68 -2.95 9.09 -5.87
N GLY A 69 -3.37 8.77 -4.65
CA GLY A 69 -3.85 9.71 -3.63
C GLY A 69 -2.77 10.39 -2.79
N ASP A 70 -2.99 10.40 -1.47
CA ASP A 70 -2.19 11.14 -0.47
C ASP A 70 -0.89 10.41 -0.06
N GLY A 71 -0.74 9.15 -0.48
CA GLY A 71 0.43 8.33 -0.21
C GLY A 71 1.69 8.79 -0.96
N HIS A 72 2.83 8.57 -0.32
CA HIS A 72 4.15 8.87 -0.86
C HIS A 72 5.13 7.71 -0.65
N LEU A 73 5.68 7.16 -1.74
CA LEU A 73 6.82 6.25 -1.64
C LEU A 73 8.10 7.06 -1.50
N GLN A 74 8.77 6.92 -0.37
CA GLN A 74 10.02 7.59 -0.07
C GLN A 74 11.19 6.62 -0.24
N LEU A 75 12.17 6.98 -1.08
CA LEU A 75 13.43 6.25 -1.15
C LEU A 75 14.26 6.42 0.13
N SER A 76 14.98 5.37 0.51
CA SER A 76 16.00 5.44 1.56
C SER A 76 17.11 6.41 1.15
N PRO A 77 17.89 6.96 2.10
CA PRO A 77 18.98 7.89 1.79
C PRO A 77 20.01 7.37 0.78
N ASN A 78 20.18 6.04 0.70
CA ASN A 78 21.07 5.38 -0.26
C ASN A 78 20.36 4.93 -1.55
N GLY A 79 19.07 5.23 -1.74
CA GLY A 79 18.29 4.92 -2.93
C GLY A 79 17.93 3.43 -3.15
N LYS A 80 18.35 2.52 -2.26
CA LYS A 80 18.21 1.06 -2.49
C LYS A 80 16.85 0.48 -2.09
N LYS A 81 16.13 1.15 -1.20
CA LYS A 81 14.85 0.68 -0.65
C LYS A 81 13.83 1.80 -0.68
N ALA A 82 12.56 1.46 -0.67
CA ALA A 82 11.48 2.43 -0.51
C ALA A 82 10.65 2.11 0.73
N ARG A 83 9.95 3.11 1.26
CA ARG A 83 8.88 2.94 2.24
C ARG A 83 7.65 3.71 1.77
N LEU A 84 6.46 3.22 2.07
CA LEU A 84 5.24 3.99 1.88
C LEU A 84 4.99 4.83 3.13
N ARG A 85 4.68 6.11 2.93
CA ARG A 85 4.19 7.06 3.94
C ARG A 85 2.79 7.49 3.53
N PHE A 86 1.87 7.54 4.48
CA PHE A 86 0.55 8.16 4.31
C PHE A 86 0.24 9.02 5.53
N THR A 87 -0.47 10.11 5.31
CA THR A 87 -0.70 11.16 6.30
C THR A 87 -2.05 11.78 6.04
N HIS A 88 -2.91 11.79 7.05
CA HIS A 88 -4.23 12.42 6.99
C HIS A 88 -4.46 13.31 8.20
N SER A 89 -5.49 14.15 8.15
CA SER A 89 -5.95 14.89 9.33
C SER A 89 -6.35 13.93 10.46
N MET A 90 -6.33 14.40 11.71
CA MET A 90 -6.80 13.60 12.85
C MET A 90 -8.26 13.15 12.72
N ALA A 91 -9.10 13.87 11.97
CA ALA A 91 -10.47 13.45 11.69
C ALA A 91 -10.56 12.13 10.89
N GLN A 92 -9.47 11.70 10.25
CA GLN A 92 -9.35 10.47 9.45
C GLN A 92 -8.35 9.48 10.07
N GLU A 93 -8.08 9.57 11.37
CA GLU A 93 -7.13 8.67 12.07
C GLU A 93 -7.49 7.18 11.89
N GLU A 94 -8.77 6.83 11.96
CA GLU A 94 -9.25 5.46 11.76
C GLU A 94 -8.86 4.92 10.37
N TYR A 95 -8.94 5.75 9.34
CA TYR A 95 -8.53 5.39 7.98
C TYR A 95 -7.01 5.14 7.90
N VAL A 96 -6.19 5.97 8.55
CA VAL A 96 -4.74 5.76 8.64
C VAL A 96 -4.42 4.44 9.35
N LYS A 97 -5.11 4.15 10.46
CA LYS A 97 -4.97 2.88 11.19
C LYS A 97 -5.37 1.67 10.33
N TRP A 98 -6.46 1.79 9.57
CA TRP A 98 -6.87 0.74 8.64
C TRP A 98 -5.80 0.50 7.58
N GLN A 99 -5.31 1.55 6.89
CA GLN A 99 -4.25 1.42 5.87
C GLN A 99 -2.99 0.78 6.46
N TYR A 100 -2.57 1.22 7.65
CA TYR A 100 -1.42 0.66 8.35
C TYR A 100 -1.62 -0.82 8.67
N LYS A 101 -2.80 -1.23 9.12
CA LYS A 101 -3.10 -2.63 9.42
C LYS A 101 -2.99 -3.53 8.19
N GLN A 102 -3.46 -3.05 7.03
CA GLN A 102 -3.33 -3.81 5.77
C GLN A 102 -1.87 -3.99 5.32
N LEU A 103 -0.99 -3.07 5.71
CA LEU A 103 0.42 -3.02 5.30
C LEU A 103 1.39 -3.44 6.41
N GLU A 104 0.89 -3.89 7.56
CA GLU A 104 1.69 -4.18 8.76
C GLU A 104 2.77 -5.23 8.50
N SER A 105 2.52 -6.22 7.64
CA SER A 105 3.53 -7.23 7.27
C SER A 105 4.74 -6.65 6.54
N LEU A 106 4.64 -5.42 6.02
CA LEU A 106 5.75 -4.69 5.40
C LEU A 106 6.58 -3.91 6.45
N CYS A 107 6.20 -3.95 7.72
CA CYS A 107 6.93 -3.34 8.84
C CYS A 107 7.86 -4.35 9.50
N THR A 108 9.14 -4.01 9.62
CA THR A 108 10.11 -4.79 10.41
C THR A 108 9.86 -4.64 11.91
N THR A 109 9.48 -3.44 12.32
CA THR A 109 9.06 -3.13 13.69
C THR A 109 7.68 -2.52 13.60
N VAL A 110 6.71 -3.10 14.34
CA VAL A 110 5.39 -2.52 14.44
C VAL A 110 5.51 -1.20 15.18
N LYS A 111 5.12 -0.11 14.51
CA LYS A 111 5.02 1.22 15.07
C LYS A 111 3.62 1.73 14.77
N GLU A 112 2.83 1.93 15.81
CA GLU A 112 1.49 2.48 15.66
C GLU A 112 1.51 3.82 14.92
N PRO A 113 0.49 4.11 14.10
CA PRO A 113 0.24 5.44 13.61
C PRO A 113 0.25 6.45 14.76
N TYR A 114 0.83 7.61 14.54
CA TYR A 114 1.02 8.59 15.59
C TYR A 114 0.68 10.00 15.12
N GLU A 115 0.28 10.82 16.08
CA GLU A 115 -0.04 12.22 15.87
C GLU A 115 1.23 13.07 15.68
N SER A 116 1.17 14.00 14.75
CA SER A 116 2.21 14.97 14.49
C SER A 116 1.59 16.33 14.15
N ILE A 117 2.37 17.40 14.31
CA ILE A 117 1.96 18.74 13.90
C ILE A 117 2.56 19.00 12.52
N GLY A 118 1.70 19.13 11.52
CA GLY A 118 2.08 19.44 10.15
C GLY A 118 2.68 20.84 10.01
N LYS A 119 3.26 21.14 8.85
CA LYS A 119 3.95 22.43 8.60
C LYS A 119 3.07 23.67 8.79
N LYS A 120 1.75 23.51 8.66
CA LYS A 120 0.76 24.58 8.82
C LYS A 120 0.17 24.66 10.24
N GLY A 121 0.69 23.88 11.19
CA GLY A 121 0.22 23.85 12.58
C GLY A 121 -0.98 22.94 12.83
N TYR A 122 -1.48 22.23 11.82
CA TYR A 122 -2.60 21.28 12.00
C TYR A 122 -2.10 19.93 12.52
N HIS A 123 -2.92 19.29 13.34
CA HIS A 123 -2.67 17.94 13.83
C HIS A 123 -2.99 16.92 12.72
N GLU A 124 -2.05 16.02 12.49
CA GLU A 124 -2.06 15.01 11.43
C GLU A 124 -1.74 13.64 12.03
N CYS A 125 -2.42 12.58 11.58
CA CYS A 125 -2.04 11.20 11.87
C CYS A 125 -1.14 10.68 10.76
N ILE A 126 0.00 10.09 11.14
CA ILE A 126 1.01 9.61 10.20
C ILE A 126 1.35 8.15 10.46
N ALA A 127 1.49 7.38 9.40
CA ALA A 127 2.08 6.04 9.44
C ALA A 127 3.05 5.80 8.26
N TYR A 128 3.91 4.80 8.45
CA TYR A 128 4.93 4.41 7.47
C TYR A 128 5.14 2.91 7.49
N THR A 129 5.41 2.32 6.33
CA THR A 129 6.04 1.00 6.28
C THR A 129 7.53 1.10 6.65
N SER A 130 8.18 -0.05 6.87
CA SER A 130 9.65 -0.08 6.89
C SER A 130 10.22 0.11 5.48
N TYR A 131 11.49 0.51 5.41
CA TYR A 131 12.23 0.52 4.14
C TYR A 131 12.43 -0.92 3.65
N LYS A 132 11.83 -1.24 2.52
CA LYS A 132 11.82 -2.57 1.88
C LYS A 132 12.29 -2.43 0.43
N GLN A 133 13.03 -3.43 -0.05
CA GLN A 133 13.50 -3.44 -1.45
C GLN A 133 12.34 -3.76 -2.40
N GLU A 134 11.37 -4.53 -1.89
CA GLU A 134 10.13 -4.93 -2.53
C GLU A 134 9.22 -3.75 -2.88
N LEU A 135 9.40 -2.59 -2.22
CA LEU A 135 8.68 -1.35 -2.51
C LEU A 135 9.35 -0.49 -3.59
N THR A 136 10.62 -0.74 -3.91
CA THR A 136 11.38 0.05 -4.90
C THR A 136 10.78 0.01 -6.32
N PRO A 137 10.29 -1.14 -6.83
CA PRO A 137 9.64 -1.19 -8.15
C PRO A 137 8.42 -0.28 -8.25
N TYR A 138 7.63 -0.16 -7.18
CA TYR A 138 6.47 0.74 -7.14
C TYR A 138 6.90 2.21 -7.16
N HIS A 139 8.03 2.55 -6.52
CA HIS A 139 8.58 3.89 -6.64
C HIS A 139 8.96 4.20 -8.09
N GLN A 140 9.67 3.30 -8.76
CA GLN A 140 10.10 3.47 -10.16
C GLN A 140 8.93 3.54 -11.14
N LEU A 141 7.85 2.82 -10.85
CA LEU A 141 6.62 2.83 -11.63
C LEU A 141 5.92 4.21 -11.58
N VAL A 142 5.94 4.86 -10.42
CA VAL A 142 5.16 6.07 -10.14
C VAL A 142 5.97 7.35 -10.32
N TYR A 143 7.24 7.35 -9.96
CA TYR A 143 8.05 8.55 -9.84
C TYR A 143 9.11 8.62 -10.95
N LYS A 144 9.07 9.68 -11.75
CA LYS A 144 10.10 9.99 -12.76
C LYS A 144 11.06 11.04 -12.22
N GLU A 145 12.34 10.83 -12.49
CA GLU A 145 13.39 11.79 -12.11
C GLU A 145 13.34 13.02 -13.02
N THR A 146 13.35 14.21 -12.42
CA THR A 146 13.23 15.50 -13.11
C THR A 146 14.33 16.49 -12.72
N GLY A 147 15.24 16.09 -11.82
CA GLY A 147 16.28 16.97 -11.30
C GLY A 147 17.56 16.94 -12.13
N PHE A 148 18.11 18.13 -12.43
CA PHE A 148 19.36 18.25 -13.18
C PHE A 148 20.62 18.06 -12.31
N SER A 149 20.61 18.62 -11.09
CA SER A 149 21.81 18.62 -10.20
C SER A 149 21.64 17.80 -8.93
N LYS A 150 20.40 17.52 -8.54
CA LYS A 150 20.04 16.67 -7.39
C LYS A 150 18.82 15.85 -7.80
N PRO A 151 18.73 14.58 -7.40
CA PRO A 151 17.59 13.75 -7.73
C PRO A 151 16.32 14.40 -7.17
N LYS A 152 15.43 14.77 -8.08
CA LYS A 152 14.07 15.23 -7.79
C LYS A 152 13.12 14.30 -8.50
N PHE A 153 12.05 13.93 -7.83
CA PHE A 153 11.10 12.97 -8.36
C PHE A 153 9.73 13.61 -8.47
N ARG A 154 9.05 13.37 -9.59
CA ARG A 154 7.67 13.81 -9.85
C ARG A 154 6.78 12.58 -10.02
N LYS A 155 5.68 12.55 -9.28
CA LYS A 155 4.60 11.57 -9.48
C LYS A 155 4.08 11.72 -10.91
N THR A 156 4.12 10.67 -11.71
CA THR A 156 3.82 10.71 -13.13
C THR A 156 2.93 9.53 -13.51
N ILE A 157 1.81 9.81 -14.17
CA ILE A 157 0.93 8.74 -14.67
C ILE A 157 1.49 8.22 -15.99
N THR A 158 1.63 6.90 -16.09
CA THR A 158 2.13 6.21 -17.28
C THR A 158 1.22 5.04 -17.62
N SER A 159 1.27 4.57 -18.87
CA SER A 159 0.54 3.37 -19.30
C SER A 159 0.93 2.13 -18.48
N ASP A 160 2.20 2.02 -18.08
CA ASP A 160 2.64 0.94 -17.20
C ASP A 160 1.94 1.01 -15.84
N LEU A 161 1.84 2.20 -15.24
CA LEU A 161 1.12 2.39 -13.98
C LEU A 161 -0.36 2.05 -14.11
N THR A 162 -1.04 2.59 -15.13
CA THR A 162 -2.48 2.38 -15.30
C THR A 162 -2.82 0.94 -15.66
N SER A 163 -1.93 0.22 -16.36
CA SER A 163 -2.09 -1.22 -16.63
C SER A 163 -2.08 -2.09 -15.37
N GLN A 164 -1.57 -1.59 -14.24
CA GLN A 164 -1.55 -2.31 -12.96
C GLN A 164 -2.79 -2.02 -12.08
N LEU A 165 -3.58 -0.99 -12.41
CA LEU A 165 -4.79 -0.61 -11.68
C LEU A 165 -5.97 -1.46 -12.14
N LYS A 166 -6.11 -2.66 -11.57
CA LYS A 166 -7.17 -3.62 -11.92
C LYS A 166 -8.04 -4.04 -10.75
N ASP A 167 -7.61 -3.74 -9.53
CA ASP A 167 -8.28 -4.17 -8.33
C ASP A 167 -9.14 -3.04 -7.74
N PRO A 168 -10.42 -3.29 -7.38
CA PRO A 168 -11.28 -2.34 -6.68
C PRO A 168 -10.65 -1.66 -5.47
N ASP A 169 -9.78 -2.33 -4.71
CA ASP A 169 -9.15 -1.74 -3.53
C ASP A 169 -8.20 -0.58 -3.89
N SER A 170 -7.63 -0.59 -5.11
CA SER A 170 -6.85 0.55 -5.61
C SER A 170 -7.72 1.77 -5.89
N LEU A 171 -8.91 1.57 -6.46
CA LEU A 171 -9.88 2.63 -6.68
C LEU A 171 -10.48 3.13 -5.37
N MET A 172 -10.71 2.22 -4.41
CA MET A 172 -11.21 2.55 -3.08
C MET A 172 -10.26 3.53 -2.41
N VAL A 173 -9.00 3.15 -2.22
CA VAL A 173 -8.00 4.00 -1.53
C VAL A 173 -7.85 5.33 -2.26
N TRP A 174 -7.72 5.32 -3.59
CA TRP A 174 -7.60 6.55 -4.37
C TRP A 174 -8.82 7.48 -4.18
N PHE A 175 -10.03 6.93 -4.16
CA PHE A 175 -11.25 7.71 -3.93
C PHE A 175 -11.41 8.15 -2.46
N LEU A 176 -10.97 7.34 -1.51
CA LEU A 176 -10.99 7.72 -0.09
C LEU A 176 -10.03 8.86 0.21
N ASP A 177 -8.93 8.97 -0.54
CA ASP A 177 -8.00 10.11 -0.47
C ASP A 177 -8.59 11.32 -1.20
N ASP A 178 -8.65 11.27 -2.54
CA ASP A 178 -8.92 12.42 -3.41
C ASP A 178 -10.36 12.54 -3.93
N GLY A 179 -11.19 11.56 -3.60
CA GLY A 179 -12.56 11.46 -4.09
C GLY A 179 -13.55 12.30 -3.29
N THR A 180 -14.55 12.84 -4.00
CA THR A 180 -15.71 13.52 -3.41
C THR A 180 -16.98 13.02 -4.08
N LEU A 181 -17.95 12.60 -3.27
CA LEU A 181 -19.31 12.33 -3.72
C LEU A 181 -20.07 13.66 -3.77
N ARG A 182 -20.75 13.96 -4.88
CA ARG A 182 -21.61 15.16 -4.94
C ARG A 182 -22.72 15.09 -3.90
N PRO A 183 -23.21 16.23 -3.37
CA PRO A 183 -24.31 16.24 -2.41
C PRO A 183 -25.61 15.63 -2.93
N ASP A 184 -25.89 15.79 -4.23
CA ASP A 184 -27.02 15.13 -4.89
C ASP A 184 -26.81 13.62 -5.10
N GLY A 185 -25.65 13.11 -4.69
CA GLY A 185 -25.27 11.70 -4.71
C GLY A 185 -25.10 11.12 -6.12
N ASN A 186 -25.23 11.93 -7.16
CA ASN A 186 -25.38 11.43 -8.51
C ASN A 186 -24.04 11.25 -9.22
N ALA A 187 -23.02 12.05 -8.91
CA ALA A 187 -21.71 11.93 -9.55
C ALA A 187 -20.57 11.98 -8.55
N CYS A 188 -19.44 11.41 -8.92
CA CYS A 188 -18.21 11.42 -8.14
C CYS A 188 -17.18 12.30 -8.82
N ARG A 189 -16.38 13.03 -8.05
CA ARG A 189 -15.18 13.72 -8.53
C ARG A 189 -13.95 13.10 -7.90
N ILE A 190 -12.84 13.10 -8.62
CA ILE A 190 -11.53 12.74 -8.09
C ILE A 190 -10.58 13.91 -8.37
N ALA A 191 -9.97 14.43 -7.32
CA ALA A 191 -9.00 15.51 -7.40
C ALA A 191 -7.69 14.99 -8.01
N THR A 192 -7.42 15.35 -9.27
CA THR A 192 -6.23 14.93 -10.03
C THR A 192 -5.42 16.12 -10.54
N GLN A 193 -5.55 17.27 -9.87
CA GLN A 193 -4.98 18.55 -10.28
C GLN A 193 -3.45 18.60 -10.22
N CYS A 194 -2.83 17.61 -9.58
CA CYS A 194 -1.39 17.45 -9.54
C CYS A 194 -0.81 16.85 -10.85
N PHE A 195 -1.69 16.28 -11.70
CA PHE A 195 -1.35 15.70 -12.98
C PHE A 195 -1.73 16.62 -14.14
N ASN A 196 -1.00 16.52 -15.25
CA ASN A 196 -1.30 17.25 -16.47
C ASN A 196 -2.47 16.60 -17.25
N LEU A 197 -2.85 17.19 -18.38
CA LEU A 197 -3.97 16.70 -19.19
C LEU A 197 -3.73 15.28 -19.74
N GLU A 198 -2.55 14.99 -20.28
CA GLU A 198 -2.21 13.68 -20.85
C GLU A 198 -2.29 12.57 -19.80
N GLU A 199 -1.81 12.85 -18.60
CA GLU A 199 -1.89 11.95 -17.45
C GLU A 199 -3.34 11.73 -17.00
N ASN A 200 -4.18 12.77 -17.04
CA ASN A 200 -5.60 12.65 -16.76
C ASN A 200 -6.34 11.82 -17.84
N ILE A 201 -5.92 11.92 -19.11
CA ILE A 201 -6.43 11.07 -20.19
C ILE A 201 -6.09 9.61 -19.92
N LEU A 202 -4.85 9.30 -19.51
CA LEU A 202 -4.46 7.93 -19.13
C LEU A 202 -5.30 7.38 -17.96
N LEU A 203 -5.63 8.22 -16.96
CA LEU A 203 -6.50 7.81 -15.86
C LEU A 203 -7.95 7.62 -16.30
N GLN A 204 -8.46 8.46 -17.19
CA GLN A 204 -9.80 8.31 -17.79
C GLN A 204 -9.88 7.00 -18.58
N ASP A 205 -8.91 6.73 -19.43
CA ASP A 205 -8.83 5.50 -20.21
C ASP A 205 -8.75 4.28 -19.28
N CYS A 206 -7.92 4.35 -18.23
CA CYS A 206 -7.82 3.30 -17.22
C CYS A 206 -9.16 2.94 -16.57
N LEU A 207 -9.96 3.95 -16.17
CA LEU A 207 -11.29 3.72 -15.60
C LEU A 207 -12.22 3.01 -16.59
N MET A 208 -12.13 3.38 -17.86
CA MET A 208 -12.94 2.76 -18.91
C MET A 208 -12.46 1.33 -19.23
N THR A 209 -11.17 1.13 -19.49
CA THR A 209 -10.64 -0.16 -19.95
C THR A 209 -10.63 -1.22 -18.85
N ASN A 210 -10.26 -0.84 -17.63
CA ASN A 210 -10.03 -1.81 -16.56
C ASN A 210 -11.28 -2.06 -15.71
N PHE A 211 -12.20 -1.10 -15.65
CA PHE A 211 -13.39 -1.18 -14.78
C PHE A 211 -14.71 -0.95 -15.53
N ASN A 212 -14.66 -0.57 -16.81
CA ASN A 212 -15.82 -0.21 -17.61
C ASN A 212 -16.62 0.92 -16.92
N ILE A 213 -15.90 1.98 -16.53
CA ILE A 213 -16.43 3.17 -15.85
C ILE A 213 -16.13 4.38 -16.70
N LYS A 214 -17.18 5.00 -17.24
CA LYS A 214 -17.04 6.21 -18.02
C LYS A 214 -16.87 7.41 -17.10
N SER A 215 -15.84 8.20 -17.37
CA SER A 215 -15.56 9.47 -16.71
C SER A 215 -15.30 10.58 -17.73
N GLY A 216 -15.32 11.82 -17.26
CA GLY A 216 -14.91 13.02 -17.98
C GLY A 216 -13.71 13.67 -17.31
N ILE A 217 -13.04 14.54 -18.06
CA ILE A 217 -12.02 15.44 -17.54
C ILE A 217 -12.65 16.83 -17.41
N GLU A 218 -12.68 17.35 -16.19
CA GLU A 218 -13.12 18.72 -15.89
C GLU A 218 -11.89 19.63 -15.81
N ARG A 219 -11.93 20.80 -16.48
CA ARG A 219 -10.90 21.83 -16.35
C ARG A 219 -11.18 22.69 -15.12
N TRP A 220 -10.15 22.94 -14.34
CA TRP A 220 -10.15 23.74 -13.11
C TRP A 220 -9.28 25.00 -13.33
N PRO A 221 -9.38 26.01 -12.44
CA PRO A 221 -8.53 27.19 -12.51
C PRO A 221 -7.04 26.86 -12.60
N LYS A 222 -6.25 27.75 -13.20
CA LYS A 222 -4.79 27.58 -13.39
C LYS A 222 -4.41 26.34 -14.22
N ASP A 223 -5.24 25.98 -15.20
CA ASP A 223 -5.02 24.86 -16.12
C ASP A 223 -4.78 23.53 -15.42
N GLN A 224 -5.52 23.34 -14.32
CA GLN A 224 -5.59 22.08 -13.59
C GLN A 224 -6.73 21.22 -14.11
N TYR A 225 -6.69 19.92 -13.84
CA TYR A 225 -7.67 18.95 -14.32
C TYR A 225 -8.15 18.05 -13.20
N GLY A 226 -9.41 17.64 -13.27
CA GLY A 226 -10.05 16.71 -12.34
C GLY A 226 -10.84 15.65 -13.09
N LEU A 227 -11.03 14.47 -12.52
CA LEU A 227 -11.91 13.45 -13.09
C LEU A 227 -13.33 13.59 -12.54
N CYS A 228 -14.31 13.41 -13.42
CA CYS A 228 -15.74 13.38 -13.08
C CYS A 228 -16.35 12.06 -13.55
N ILE A 229 -16.78 11.22 -12.61
CA ILE A 229 -17.45 9.95 -12.92
C ILE A 229 -18.94 10.23 -13.01
N TYR A 230 -19.50 10.01 -14.20
CA TYR A 230 -20.83 10.48 -14.55
C TYR A 230 -21.96 9.73 -13.83
N SER A 231 -23.03 10.47 -13.51
CA SER A 231 -24.31 9.91 -13.08
C SER A 231 -25.03 9.19 -14.21
N ARG A 232 -25.01 9.79 -15.40
CA ARG A 232 -25.67 9.28 -16.60
C ARG A 232 -25.14 7.89 -16.93
N GLY A 233 -26.04 6.94 -17.11
CA GLY A 233 -25.69 5.53 -17.33
C GLY A 233 -25.28 4.77 -16.06
N GLY A 234 -25.38 5.39 -14.88
CA GLY A 234 -25.13 4.73 -13.59
C GLY A 234 -23.66 4.49 -13.27
N HIS A 235 -22.72 5.14 -13.95
CA HIS A 235 -21.28 4.89 -13.78
C HIS A 235 -20.76 5.26 -12.39
N SER A 236 -21.23 6.37 -11.79
CA SER A 236 -20.88 6.74 -10.41
C SER A 236 -21.32 5.68 -9.40
N ARG A 237 -22.56 5.21 -9.49
CA ARG A 237 -23.09 4.14 -8.65
C ARG A 237 -22.31 2.84 -8.87
N LYS A 238 -22.01 2.48 -10.12
CA LYS A 238 -21.19 1.32 -10.47
C LYS A 238 -19.81 1.42 -9.83
N PHE A 239 -19.16 2.58 -9.92
CA PHE A 239 -17.85 2.85 -9.33
C PHE A 239 -17.87 2.65 -7.82
N ILE A 240 -18.77 3.32 -7.10
CA ILE A 240 -18.85 3.22 -5.64
C ILE A 240 -19.20 1.79 -5.19
N LYS A 241 -20.08 1.08 -5.91
CA LYS A 241 -20.45 -0.32 -5.62
C LYS A 241 -19.26 -1.29 -5.63
N LEU A 242 -18.17 -0.97 -6.31
CA LEU A 242 -16.99 -1.85 -6.35
C LEU A 242 -16.35 -2.05 -4.98
N PHE A 243 -16.44 -1.06 -4.09
CA PHE A 243 -15.68 -1.06 -2.83
C PHE A 243 -16.47 -0.63 -1.59
N ALA A 244 -17.70 -0.15 -1.74
CA ALA A 244 -18.43 0.41 -0.61
C ALA A 244 -18.72 -0.58 0.52
N ALA A 245 -18.93 -1.85 0.22
CA ALA A 245 -19.11 -2.87 1.26
C ALA A 245 -17.88 -2.94 2.18
N THR A 246 -16.67 -2.87 1.61
CA THR A 246 -15.41 -2.81 2.35
C THR A 246 -15.34 -1.54 3.19
N VAL A 247 -15.65 -0.37 2.63
CA VAL A 247 -15.62 0.90 3.37
C VAL A 247 -16.61 0.91 4.53
N ILE A 248 -17.86 0.50 4.31
CA ILE A 248 -18.90 0.47 5.34
C ILE A 248 -18.53 -0.48 6.49
N LYS A 249 -17.90 -1.62 6.18
CA LYS A 249 -17.54 -2.65 7.14
C LYS A 249 -16.24 -2.37 7.88
N GLU A 250 -15.21 -1.94 7.15
CA GLU A 250 -13.83 -1.88 7.66
C GLU A 250 -13.37 -0.46 8.01
N ILE A 251 -14.01 0.59 7.45
CA ILE A 251 -13.62 1.99 7.61
C ILE A 251 -14.86 2.89 7.86
N PRO A 252 -15.67 2.67 8.91
CA PRO A 252 -16.91 3.41 9.15
C PRO A 252 -16.74 4.95 9.17
N SER A 253 -15.59 5.45 9.60
CA SER A 253 -15.26 6.89 9.56
C SER A 253 -15.33 7.50 8.15
N MET A 254 -15.11 6.70 7.12
CA MET A 254 -15.11 7.13 5.70
C MET A 254 -16.43 6.84 4.98
N LYS A 255 -17.45 6.34 5.69
CA LYS A 255 -18.76 5.98 5.13
C LYS A 255 -19.44 7.14 4.40
N TYR A 256 -19.22 8.37 4.85
CA TYR A 256 -19.77 9.58 4.22
C TYR A 256 -19.36 9.74 2.75
N LYS A 257 -18.22 9.17 2.33
CA LYS A 257 -17.80 9.17 0.91
C LYS A 257 -18.57 8.18 0.04
N VAL A 258 -19.26 7.20 0.62
CA VAL A 258 -19.90 6.08 -0.12
C VAL A 258 -21.40 5.89 0.19
N ASN A 259 -22.02 6.83 0.91
CA ASN A 259 -23.35 6.66 1.51
C ASN A 259 -24.55 6.61 0.54
N ASN A 260 -24.38 6.61 -0.78
CA ASN A 260 -25.48 6.74 -1.75
C ASN A 260 -25.71 5.50 -2.63
N ILE A 261 -25.78 4.31 -2.02
CA ILE A 261 -25.90 3.03 -2.73
C ILE A 261 -27.23 2.35 -2.42
#